data_AF-A0A803J8F3-F1
#
_entry.id   AF-A0A803J8F3-F1
#
_cell.length_a   1.000
_cell.length_b   1.000
_cell.length_c   1.000
_cell.angle_alpha   90.00
_cell.angle_beta   90.00
_cell.angle_gamma   90.00
#
_symmetry.space_group_name_H-M   'P 1'
#
loop_
_entity.id
_entity.type
_entity.pdbx_description
1 polymer ?
#
loop_
_entity_poly.entity_id
_entity_poly.type
_entity_poly.pdbx_seq_one_letter_code
_entity_poly.pdbx_strand_id
1 'polypeptide(L)'
;MTYCTQLGLLLWKNFTYRRRQTLQLVVEVAWPLFIFFILISVRLSYPPYEQHECHFPNKAMPSAGTLPWVQGIICNANNPCFRYPTPGESPGVVGNFNRSIVSRLFTDARKLLLYSHKDTSVKDMHKFLGNLHNYRGTGTDV
;
A
#
# COMPACT_ATOMS: atom_id res chain seq x y z
N MET A 1 -8.67 64.83 36.28
CA MET A 1 -7.28 64.42 36.58
C MET A 1 -7.14 63.53 37.83
N THR A 2 -8.17 63.43 38.69
CA THR A 2 -8.18 62.65 39.94
C THR A 2 -8.35 61.13 39.77
N TYR A 3 -8.92 60.66 38.66
CA TYR A 3 -9.11 59.21 38.42
C TYR A 3 -7.80 58.47 38.14
N CYS A 4 -6.87 59.07 37.38
CA CYS A 4 -5.59 58.44 37.05
C CYS A 4 -4.71 58.25 38.29
N THR A 5 -4.76 59.18 39.25
CA THR A 5 -3.99 59.08 40.50
C THR A 5 -4.55 57.99 41.41
N GLN A 6 -5.89 57.87 41.50
CA GLN A 6 -6.56 56.77 42.21
C GLN A 6 -6.25 55.40 41.59
N LEU A 7 -6.26 55.31 40.25
CA LEU A 7 -5.93 54.08 39.52
C LEU A 7 -4.46 53.68 39.73
N GLY A 8 -3.54 54.64 39.71
CA GLY A 8 -2.13 54.41 39.99
C GLY A 8 -1.89 53.89 41.40
N LEU A 9 -2.60 54.41 42.40
CA LEU A 9 -2.51 53.97 43.80
C LEU A 9 -3.03 52.53 43.97
N LEU A 10 -4.10 52.17 43.26
CA LEU A 10 -4.64 50.80 43.21
C LEU A 10 -3.65 49.82 42.56
N LEU A 11 -3.06 50.18 41.43
CA LEU A 11 -2.04 49.35 40.76
C LEU A 11 -0.78 49.21 41.61
N TRP A 12 -0.33 50.29 42.25
CA TRP A 12 0.81 50.26 43.16
C TRP A 12 0.56 49.36 44.37
N LYS A 13 -0.65 49.37 44.93
CA LYS A 13 -1.06 48.45 46.00
C LYS A 13 -0.94 47.00 45.53
N ASN A 14 -1.52 46.67 44.37
CA ASN A 14 -1.50 45.31 43.82
C ASN A 14 -0.08 44.85 43.48
N PHE A 15 0.74 45.72 42.89
CA PHE A 15 2.14 45.43 42.58
C PHE A 15 2.97 45.22 43.85
N THR A 16 2.83 46.09 44.85
CA THR A 16 3.56 45.97 46.12
C THR A 16 3.15 44.71 46.88
N TYR A 17 1.88 44.32 46.80
CA TYR A 17 1.37 43.07 47.37
C TYR A 17 2.05 41.85 46.73
N ARG A 18 2.08 41.79 45.38
CA ARG A 18 2.80 40.74 44.63
C ARG A 18 4.30 40.73 44.93
N ARG A 19 4.92 41.92 45.07
CA ARG A 19 6.36 42.07 45.38
C ARG A 19 6.72 41.56 46.77
N ARG A 20 5.83 41.71 47.76
CA ARG A 20 6.04 41.20 49.13
C ARG A 20 5.90 39.68 49.20
N GLN A 21 5.16 39.07 48.27
CA GLN A 21 4.95 37.62 48.20
C GLN A 21 5.76 36.98 47.06
N THR A 22 7.08 37.14 47.12
CA THR A 22 8.03 36.70 46.08
C THR A 22 7.89 35.22 45.73
N LEU A 23 7.67 34.35 46.71
CA LEU A 23 7.50 32.91 46.48
C LEU A 23 6.25 32.59 45.64
N GLN A 24 5.12 33.25 45.91
CA GLN A 24 3.90 33.02 45.12
C GLN A 24 4.07 33.52 43.68
N LEU A 25 4.71 34.68 43.50
CA LEU A 25 4.98 35.23 42.17
C LEU A 25 5.90 34.29 41.36
N VAL A 26 6.95 33.75 41.99
CA VAL A 26 7.87 32.81 41.33
C VAL A 26 7.15 31.53 40.94
N VAL A 27 6.33 30.95 41.82
CA VAL A 27 5.54 29.74 41.50
C VAL A 27 4.51 30.02 40.40
N GLU A 28 3.81 31.16 40.44
CA GLU A 28 2.82 31.56 39.43
C GLU A 28 3.43 31.72 38.04
N VAL A 29 4.70 32.17 37.94
CA VAL A 29 5.43 32.30 36.67
C VAL A 29 6.12 30.99 36.27
N ALA A 30 6.70 30.26 37.21
CA ALA A 30 7.41 29.01 36.94
C ALA A 30 6.45 27.87 36.55
N TRP A 31 5.23 27.86 37.10
CA TRP A 31 4.23 26.85 36.80
C TRP A 31 3.87 26.73 35.31
N PRO A 32 3.45 27.81 34.61
CA PRO A 32 3.17 27.71 33.16
C PRO A 32 4.43 27.37 32.36
N LEU A 33 5.60 27.91 32.72
CA LEU A 33 6.86 27.56 32.05
C LEU A 33 7.19 26.07 32.16
N PHE A 34 6.95 25.47 33.33
CA PHE A 34 7.16 24.05 33.56
C PHE A 34 6.22 23.20 32.71
N ILE A 35 4.94 23.57 32.62
CA ILE A 35 3.96 22.87 31.75
C ILE A 35 4.39 22.96 30.28
N PHE A 36 4.82 24.13 29.80
CA PHE A 36 5.33 24.27 28.42
C PHE A 36 6.58 23.43 28.18
N PHE A 37 7.48 23.35 29.16
CA PHE A 37 8.69 22.53 29.07
C PHE A 37 8.38 21.03 28.94
N ILE A 38 7.36 20.55 29.66
CA ILE A 38 6.89 19.16 29.51
C ILE A 38 6.30 18.97 28.11
N LEU A 39 5.42 19.87 27.66
CA LEU A 39 4.78 19.76 26.35
C LEU A 39 5.78 19.75 25.20
N ILE A 40 6.81 20.60 25.23
CA ILE A 40 7.85 20.61 24.20
C ILE A 40 8.70 19.33 24.26
N SER A 41 9.00 18.81 25.46
CA SER A 41 9.73 17.56 25.63
C SER A 41 8.97 16.36 25.05
N VAL A 42 7.66 16.30 25.29
CA VAL A 42 6.79 15.30 24.66
C VAL A 42 6.78 15.48 23.14
N ARG A 43 6.67 16.71 22.65
CA ARG A 43 6.66 16.99 21.20
C ARG A 43 7.99 16.59 20.53
N LEU A 44 9.12 16.78 21.19
CA LEU A 44 10.43 16.36 20.70
C LEU A 44 10.59 14.82 20.70
N SER A 45 9.92 14.14 21.62
CA SER A 45 9.91 12.67 21.68
C SER A 45 9.06 12.03 20.59
N TYR A 46 8.02 12.74 20.12
CA TYR A 46 7.13 12.28 19.04
C TYR A 46 7.23 13.23 17.84
N PRO A 47 8.29 13.13 17.02
CA PRO A 47 8.39 13.90 15.79
C PRO A 47 7.22 13.55 14.84
N PRO A 48 6.79 14.50 14.00
CA PRO A 48 5.74 14.23 13.02
C PRO A 48 6.16 13.10 12.07
N TYR A 49 5.26 12.15 11.85
CA TYR A 49 5.47 11.08 10.90
C TYR A 49 5.03 11.55 9.51
N GLU A 50 6.00 11.94 8.69
CA GLU A 50 5.77 12.35 7.31
C GLU A 50 5.40 11.11 6.45
N GLN A 51 4.13 11.00 6.08
CA GLN A 51 3.68 10.01 5.11
C GLN A 51 3.72 10.60 3.71
N HIS A 52 4.19 9.79 2.77
CA HIS A 52 4.12 10.13 1.36
C HIS A 52 2.69 9.91 0.85
N GLU A 53 2.36 10.54 -0.28
CA GLU A 53 1.15 10.20 -1.01
C GLU A 53 1.15 8.70 -1.31
N CYS A 54 0.14 8.02 -0.76
CA CYS A 54 0.11 6.58 -0.65
C CYS A 54 -0.84 5.99 -1.68
N HIS A 55 -0.29 5.31 -2.67
CA HIS A 55 -1.05 4.62 -3.70
C HIS A 55 -1.15 3.14 -3.38
N PHE A 56 -2.37 2.59 -3.47
CA PHE A 56 -2.66 1.20 -3.18
C PHE A 56 -3.04 0.47 -4.47
N PRO A 57 -2.46 -0.72 -4.73
CA PRO A 57 -2.86 -1.49 -5.89
C PRO A 57 -4.27 -2.06 -5.70
N ASN A 58 -4.99 -2.18 -6.81
CA ASN A 58 -6.36 -2.64 -6.85
C ASN A 58 -6.48 -4.11 -6.38
N LYS A 59 -7.48 -4.40 -5.54
CA LYS A 59 -7.86 -5.77 -5.18
C LYS A 59 -9.03 -6.22 -6.04
N ALA A 60 -8.84 -7.32 -6.76
CA ALA A 60 -9.91 -7.90 -7.57
C ALA A 60 -10.93 -8.62 -6.67
N MET A 61 -12.21 -8.42 -6.93
CA MET A 61 -13.28 -9.22 -6.34
C MET A 61 -13.42 -10.56 -7.09
N PRO A 62 -14.04 -11.59 -6.48
CA PRO A 62 -14.26 -12.88 -7.13
C PRO A 62 -14.99 -12.78 -8.48
N SER A 63 -15.81 -11.76 -8.68
CA SER A 63 -16.54 -11.47 -9.92
C SER A 63 -15.64 -11.10 -11.10
N ALA A 64 -14.41 -10.61 -10.86
CA ALA A 64 -13.42 -10.33 -11.91
C ALA A 64 -12.63 -11.59 -12.33
N GLY A 65 -12.87 -12.73 -11.66
CA GLY A 65 -12.20 -14.01 -11.88
C GLY A 65 -11.53 -14.55 -10.62
N THR A 66 -11.51 -15.88 -10.46
CA THR A 66 -10.93 -16.55 -9.29
C THR A 66 -9.41 -16.41 -9.22
N LEU A 67 -8.71 -16.47 -10.35
CA LEU A 67 -7.25 -16.30 -10.44
C LEU A 67 -6.78 -14.89 -9.99
N PRO A 68 -7.28 -13.77 -10.57
CA PRO A 68 -6.90 -12.43 -10.12
C PRO A 68 -7.34 -12.12 -8.69
N TRP A 69 -8.46 -12.72 -8.22
CA TRP A 69 -8.89 -12.60 -6.83
C TRP A 69 -7.90 -13.25 -5.85
N VAL A 70 -7.57 -14.53 -6.03
CA VAL A 70 -6.61 -15.23 -5.16
C VAL A 70 -5.24 -14.57 -5.21
N GLN A 71 -4.81 -14.15 -6.40
CA GLN A 71 -3.54 -13.45 -6.57
C GLN A 71 -3.52 -12.09 -5.86
N GLY A 72 -4.63 -11.34 -5.88
CA GLY A 72 -4.77 -10.11 -5.11
C GLY A 72 -4.70 -10.31 -3.60
N ILE A 73 -5.24 -11.43 -3.09
CA ILE A 73 -5.17 -11.78 -1.67
C ILE A 73 -3.73 -12.15 -1.27
N ILE A 74 -3.04 -12.97 -2.07
CA ILE A 74 -1.70 -13.47 -1.73
C ILE A 74 -0.63 -12.40 -1.97
N CYS A 75 -0.64 -11.70 -3.10
CA CYS A 75 0.40 -10.74 -3.45
C CYS A 75 0.26 -9.38 -2.74
N ASN A 76 -0.95 -9.00 -2.30
CA ASN A 76 -1.21 -7.68 -1.72
C ASN A 76 -1.82 -7.75 -0.31
N ALA A 77 -1.51 -8.81 0.45
CA ALA A 77 -2.01 -9.01 1.81
C ALA A 77 -1.56 -7.92 2.79
N ASN A 78 -0.32 -7.45 2.65
CA ASN A 78 0.31 -6.51 3.57
C ASN A 78 0.06 -5.03 3.22
N ASN A 79 -0.82 -4.75 2.25
CA ASN A 79 -1.12 -3.40 1.74
C ASN A 79 0.13 -2.48 1.62
N PRO A 80 1.14 -2.85 0.83
CA PRO A 80 2.28 -1.98 0.57
C PRO A 80 1.80 -0.62 0.03
N CYS A 81 2.34 0.43 0.63
CA CYS A 81 2.11 1.82 0.25
C CYS A 81 3.14 2.22 -0.80
N PHE A 82 2.70 2.64 -2.00
CA PHE A 82 3.59 3.10 -3.06
C PHE A 82 3.59 4.63 -3.17
N ARG A 83 4.77 5.20 -3.41
CA ARG A 83 4.95 6.65 -3.67
C ARG A 83 4.39 7.16 -4.99
N TYR A 84 4.13 6.27 -5.93
CA TYR A 84 3.71 6.61 -7.30
C TYR A 84 2.43 5.86 -7.64
N PRO A 85 1.57 6.43 -8.49
CA PRO A 85 0.30 5.81 -8.88
C PRO A 85 0.55 4.45 -9.49
N THR A 86 -0.21 3.46 -9.01
CA THR A 86 -0.11 2.11 -9.56
C THR A 86 -0.82 2.05 -10.92
N PRO A 87 -0.40 1.17 -11.85
CA PRO A 87 -1.05 1.05 -13.16
C PRO A 87 -2.56 0.81 -13.10
N GLY A 88 -3.07 0.24 -12.00
CA GLY A 88 -4.51 0.04 -11.77
C GLY A 88 -5.31 1.30 -11.44
N GLU A 89 -4.65 2.41 -11.10
CA GLU A 89 -5.29 3.73 -10.89
C GLU A 89 -5.40 4.54 -12.20
N SER A 90 -4.69 4.12 -13.25
CA SER A 90 -4.76 4.78 -14.56
C SER A 90 -6.02 4.34 -15.33
N PRO A 91 -6.72 5.26 -16.02
CA PRO A 91 -7.90 4.91 -16.80
C PRO A 91 -7.56 3.93 -17.93
N GLY A 92 -8.35 2.86 -18.04
CA GLY A 92 -8.21 1.86 -19.11
C GLY A 92 -7.32 0.65 -18.79
N VAL A 93 -6.61 0.62 -17.65
CA VAL A 93 -5.77 -0.52 -17.24
C VAL A 93 -6.29 -1.10 -15.93
N VAL A 94 -6.90 -2.30 -15.98
CA VAL A 94 -7.55 -2.92 -14.81
C VAL A 94 -6.72 -4.02 -14.13
N GLY A 95 -5.57 -4.39 -14.70
CA GLY A 95 -4.81 -5.56 -14.25
C GLY A 95 -3.34 -5.25 -13.97
N ASN A 96 -2.93 -5.34 -12.71
CA ASN A 96 -1.53 -5.19 -12.30
C ASN A 96 -0.73 -6.53 -12.33
N PHE A 97 -1.39 -7.64 -12.66
CA PHE A 97 -0.86 -9.00 -12.51
C PHE A 97 -0.29 -9.64 -13.78
N ASN A 98 -0.32 -8.91 -14.92
CA ASN A 98 0.05 -9.47 -16.23
C ASN A 98 1.50 -9.99 -16.32
N ARG A 99 2.40 -9.50 -15.45
CA ARG A 99 3.81 -9.92 -15.36
C ARG A 99 4.07 -11.09 -14.41
N SER A 100 3.06 -11.57 -13.68
CA SER A 100 3.28 -12.64 -12.71
C SER A 100 3.58 -13.99 -13.37
N ILE A 101 4.38 -14.82 -12.70
CA ILE A 101 4.72 -16.17 -13.18
C ILE A 101 3.46 -17.01 -13.32
N VAL A 102 2.52 -16.88 -12.38
CA VAL A 102 1.25 -17.63 -12.35
C VAL A 102 0.35 -17.26 -13.54
N SER A 103 0.22 -15.96 -13.87
CA SER A 103 -0.57 -15.54 -15.02
C SER A 103 0.03 -16.03 -16.35
N ARG A 104 1.36 -16.03 -16.46
CA ARG A 104 2.08 -16.58 -17.62
C ARG A 104 1.86 -18.08 -17.76
N LEU A 105 2.06 -18.83 -16.68
CA LEU A 105 1.84 -20.28 -16.64
C LEU A 105 0.41 -20.67 -17.05
N PHE A 106 -0.59 -19.93 -16.55
CA PHE A 106 -1.99 -20.16 -16.91
C PHE A 106 -2.27 -19.84 -18.39
N THR A 107 -1.65 -18.79 -18.92
CA THR A 107 -1.77 -18.40 -20.33
C THR A 107 -1.13 -19.44 -21.24
N ASP A 108 0.06 -19.91 -20.89
CA ASP A 108 0.78 -20.95 -21.65
C ASP A 108 0.05 -22.29 -21.59
N ALA A 109 -0.48 -22.68 -20.43
CA ALA A 109 -1.31 -23.87 -20.29
C ALA A 109 -2.57 -23.79 -21.17
N ARG A 110 -3.28 -22.66 -21.17
CA ARG A 110 -4.41 -22.45 -22.09
C ARG A 110 -3.99 -22.53 -23.55
N LYS A 111 -2.85 -21.95 -23.92
CA LYS A 111 -2.36 -21.94 -25.29
C LYS A 111 -2.00 -23.35 -25.78
N LEU A 112 -1.36 -24.15 -24.92
CA LEU A 112 -1.06 -25.55 -25.19
C LEU A 112 -2.33 -26.41 -25.30
N LEU A 113 -3.32 -26.18 -24.42
CA LEU A 113 -4.60 -26.89 -24.50
C LEU A 113 -5.37 -26.56 -25.78
N LEU A 114 -5.43 -25.27 -26.15
CA LEU A 114 -6.10 -24.83 -27.38
C LEU A 114 -5.36 -25.31 -28.63
N TYR A 115 -4.02 -25.34 -28.60
CA TYR A 115 -3.21 -25.91 -29.66
C TYR A 115 -3.46 -27.42 -29.79
N SER A 116 -3.38 -28.16 -28.67
CA SER A 116 -3.60 -29.61 -28.63
C SER A 116 -5.00 -30.03 -29.06
N HIS A 117 -6.03 -29.22 -28.79
CA HIS A 117 -7.39 -29.51 -29.24
C HIS A 117 -7.56 -29.32 -30.76
N LYS A 118 -6.85 -28.36 -31.35
CA LYS A 118 -6.92 -28.06 -32.78
C LYS A 118 -5.98 -28.95 -33.61
N ASP A 119 -4.94 -29.50 -32.98
CA ASP A 119 -3.91 -30.25 -33.66
C ASP A 119 -4.38 -31.66 -34.05
N THR A 120 -4.38 -31.94 -35.36
CA THR A 120 -4.62 -33.29 -35.92
C THR A 120 -3.33 -34.08 -36.12
N SER A 121 -2.16 -33.50 -35.81
CA SER A 121 -0.83 -34.08 -36.04
C SER A 121 -0.67 -35.49 -35.45
N VAL A 122 -1.23 -35.77 -34.27
CA VAL A 122 -1.19 -37.11 -33.67
C VAL A 122 -1.98 -38.13 -34.49
N LYS A 123 -3.13 -37.72 -35.04
CA LYS A 123 -3.93 -38.57 -35.93
C LYS A 123 -3.24 -38.80 -37.26
N ASP A 124 -2.61 -37.76 -37.80
CA ASP A 124 -1.87 -37.84 -39.06
C ASP A 124 -0.63 -38.73 -38.91
N MET A 125 0.13 -38.58 -37.82
CA MET A 125 1.26 -39.46 -37.49
C MET A 125 0.83 -40.91 -37.33
N HIS A 126 -0.30 -41.17 -36.66
CA HIS A 126 -0.85 -42.53 -36.55
C HIS A 126 -1.23 -43.11 -37.91
N LYS A 127 -1.76 -42.29 -38.82
CA LYS A 127 -2.09 -42.69 -40.20
C LYS A 127 -0.84 -43.00 -41.02
N PHE A 128 0.21 -42.19 -40.89
CA PHE A 128 1.50 -42.43 -41.53
C PHE A 128 2.19 -43.70 -41.02
N LEU A 129 2.20 -43.92 -39.69
CA LEU A 129 2.74 -45.15 -39.08
C LEU A 129 1.97 -46.40 -39.51
N GLY A 130 0.64 -46.32 -39.58
CA GLY A 130 -0.19 -47.40 -40.11
C GLY A 130 0.14 -47.75 -41.56
N ASN A 131 0.33 -46.74 -42.41
CA ASN A 131 0.73 -46.93 -43.80
C ASN A 131 2.15 -47.53 -43.93
N LEU A 132 3.10 -47.08 -43.10
CA LEU A 132 4.46 -47.62 -43.05
C LEU A 132 4.50 -49.07 -42.56
N HIS A 133 3.67 -49.44 -41.59
CA HIS A 133 3.55 -50.82 -41.12
C HIS A 133 3.02 -51.75 -42.23
N ASN A 134 2.00 -51.30 -42.98
CA ASN A 134 1.49 -52.05 -44.14
C ASN A 134 2.55 -52.21 -45.24
N TYR A 135 3.35 -51.17 -45.50
CA TYR A 135 4.42 -51.24 -46.50
C TYR A 135 5.62 -52.08 -46.04
N ARG A 136 5.91 -52.12 -44.74
CA ARG A 136 6.97 -52.94 -44.16
C ARG A 136 6.62 -54.42 -44.10
N GLY A 137 5.34 -54.77 -43.97
CA GLY A 137 4.86 -56.15 -44.11
C GLY A 137 5.01 -56.70 -45.53
N THR A 138 4.96 -55.85 -46.56
CA THR A 138 5.14 -56.24 -47.97
C THR A 138 6.59 -56.29 -48.46
N GLY A 139 7.57 -55.93 -47.63
CA GLY A 139 9.00 -55.88 -47.99
C GLY A 139 9.87 -56.96 -47.36
N THR A 140 9.30 -57.87 -46.56
CA THR A 140 10.02 -59.00 -45.92
C THR A 140 9.75 -60.36 -46.56
N ASP A 141 9.10 -60.38 -47.73
CA ASP A 141 8.92 -61.58 -48.54
C ASP A 141 9.85 -61.51 -49.77
N VAL A 142 11.16 -61.67 -49.53
CA VAL A 142 12.14 -62.11 -50.54
C VAL A 142 12.98 -63.23 -49.93
#